data_AF-A0A9D5Y6I6-F1
#
_entry.id   AF-A0A9D5Y6I6-F1
#
_cell.length_a   1.000
_cell.length_b   1.000
_cell.length_c   1.000
_cell.angle_alpha   90.00
_cell.angle_beta   90.00
_cell.angle_gamma   90.00
#
_symmetry.space_group_name_H-M   'P 1'
#
loop_
_entity.id
_entity.type
_entity.pdbx_description
1 polymer ?
#
loop_
_entity_poly.entity_id
_entity_poly.type
_entity_poly.pdbx_seq_one_letter_code
_entity_poly.pdbx_strand_id
1 'polypeptide(L)' 'MKKTICKVDYDTETATLIHSKTVGAYGDPAGYEETLYKTEGGKLFLYTNGGAESPYKKEDIKRISAAKADEWMAQ' A
#
# COMPACT_ATOMS: atom_id res chain seq x y z
N MET A 1 -9.08 -4.77 0.08
CA MET A 1 -9.42 -3.45 -0.52
C MET A 1 -9.28 -3.52 -2.03
N LYS A 2 -10.25 -2.98 -2.78
CA LYS A 2 -10.18 -2.87 -4.24
C LYS A 2 -10.42 -1.44 -4.69
N LYS A 3 -9.58 -0.96 -5.60
CA LYS A 3 -9.64 0.40 -6.11
C LYS A 3 -9.29 0.42 -7.59
N THR A 4 -10.24 0.82 -8.42
CA THR A 4 -10.00 1.03 -9.84
C THR A 4 -9.39 2.41 -10.04
N ILE A 5 -8.14 2.47 -10.49
CA ILE A 5 -7.43 3.72 -10.77
C ILE A 5 -7.06 3.73 -12.24
N CYS A 6 -7.58 4.71 -12.98
CA CYS A 6 -7.23 4.92 -14.39
C CYS A 6 -7.45 3.67 -15.27
N LYS A 7 -8.65 3.07 -15.20
CA LYS A 7 -9.03 1.82 -15.92
C LYS A 7 -8.21 0.58 -15.54
N VAL A 8 -7.53 0.61 -14.40
CA VAL A 8 -6.80 -0.54 -13.86
C VAL A 8 -7.37 -0.86 -12.51
N ASP A 9 -7.81 -2.08 -12.33
CA ASP A 9 -8.27 -2.61 -11.06
C ASP A 9 -7.06 -3.01 -10.22
N TYR A 10 -6.87 -2.32 -9.11
CA TYR A 10 -5.90 -2.67 -8.09
C TYR A 10 -6.66 -3.34 -6.95
N ASP A 11 -6.41 -4.62 -6.76
CA ASP A 11 -7.13 -5.43 -5.80
C ASP A 11 -6.13 -6.18 -4.94
N THR A 12 -6.21 -5.99 -3.61
CA THR A 12 -5.26 -6.57 -2.66
C THR A 12 -5.43 -8.08 -2.47
N GLU A 13 -6.55 -8.67 -2.93
CA GLU A 13 -6.80 -10.11 -2.83
C GLU A 13 -6.17 -10.87 -4.00
N THR A 14 -6.27 -10.31 -5.21
CA THR A 14 -5.65 -10.86 -6.43
C THR A 14 -4.19 -10.49 -6.57
N ALA A 15 -3.74 -9.43 -5.91
CA ALA A 15 -2.36 -8.99 -5.99
C ALA A 15 -1.43 -9.79 -5.06
N THR A 16 -0.20 -9.98 -5.52
CA THR A 16 0.85 -10.62 -4.72
C THR A 16 1.45 -9.60 -3.76
N LEU A 17 1.47 -9.92 -2.47
CA LEU A 17 2.20 -9.14 -1.47
C LEU A 17 3.69 -9.27 -1.74
N ILE A 18 4.36 -8.15 -1.99
CA ILE A 18 5.81 -8.08 -2.20
C ILE A 18 6.51 -7.73 -0.90
N HIS A 19 6.00 -6.71 -0.20
CA HIS A 19 6.62 -6.22 1.02
C HIS A 19 5.57 -5.54 1.91
N SER A 20 5.77 -5.53 3.22
CA SER A 20 4.92 -4.82 4.17
C SER A 20 5.77 -4.10 5.20
N LYS A 21 5.50 -2.81 5.39
CA LYS A 21 6.16 -1.95 6.36
C LYS A 21 5.12 -1.42 7.32
N THR A 22 5.35 -1.61 8.61
CA THR A 22 4.49 -1.04 9.65
C THR A 22 5.27 0.07 10.33
N VAL A 23 4.67 1.25 10.41
CA VAL A 23 5.23 2.44 11.03
C VAL A 23 4.36 2.83 12.21
N GLY A 24 4.91 2.66 13.42
CA GLY A 24 4.22 2.94 14.67
C GLY A 24 4.12 1.70 15.57
N ALA A 25 3.47 1.87 16.71
CA ALA A 25 3.22 0.81 17.67
C ALA A 25 1.73 0.43 17.68
N TYR A 26 1.44 -0.78 18.15
CA TYR A 26 0.06 -1.23 18.34
C TYR A 26 -0.67 -0.29 19.31
N GLY A 27 -1.77 0.33 18.85
CA GLY A 27 -2.52 1.32 19.62
C GLY A 27 -2.05 2.77 19.44
N ASP A 28 -1.06 3.03 18.59
CA ASP A 28 -0.66 4.38 18.23
C ASP A 28 -1.67 4.98 17.25
N PRO A 29 -2.34 6.09 17.59
CA PRO A 29 -3.35 6.70 16.73
C PRO A 29 -2.74 7.29 15.45
N ALA A 30 -1.43 7.59 15.46
CA ALA A 30 -0.64 8.02 14.30
C ALA A 30 0.11 6.86 13.61
N GLY A 31 -0.11 5.61 14.04
CA GLY A 31 0.45 4.41 13.44
C GLY A 31 -0.23 4.02 12.13
N TYR A 32 0.58 3.69 11.13
CA TYR A 32 0.13 3.26 9.81
C TYR A 32 0.97 2.10 9.26
N GLU A 33 0.36 1.35 8.37
CA GLU A 33 0.91 0.19 7.69
C GLU A 33 0.87 0.47 6.19
N GLU A 34 1.97 0.22 5.51
CA GLU A 34 2.14 0.36 4.08
C GLU A 34 2.57 -0.99 3.52
N THR A 35 1.73 -1.59 2.68
CA THR A 35 1.98 -2.88 2.05
C THR A 35 2.11 -2.71 0.56
N LEU A 36 3.25 -3.09 0.01
CA LEU A 36 3.51 -3.11 -1.41
C LEU A 36 2.97 -4.39 -2.02
N TYR A 37 2.07 -4.22 -2.98
CA TYR A 37 1.46 -5.28 -3.75
C TYR A 37 1.83 -5.17 -5.24
N LYS A 38 1.84 -6.32 -5.91
CA LYS A 38 2.03 -6.44 -7.35
C LYS A 38 0.78 -7.08 -7.96
N THR A 39 0.11 -6.39 -8.87
CA THR A 39 -1.00 -6.95 -9.63
C THR A 39 -0.51 -8.02 -10.60
N GLU A 40 -1.40 -8.90 -11.03
CA GLU A 40 -1.12 -9.93 -12.04
C GLU A 40 -0.59 -9.34 -13.35
N GLY A 41 -1.04 -8.12 -13.70
CA GLY A 41 -0.54 -7.35 -14.84
C GLY A 41 0.85 -6.74 -14.65
N GLY A 42 1.56 -7.07 -13.58
CA GLY A 42 2.92 -6.60 -13.28
C GLY A 42 3.01 -5.15 -12.76
N LYS A 43 1.88 -4.52 -12.41
CA LYS A 43 1.86 -3.16 -11.87
C LYS A 43 1.98 -3.20 -10.35
N LEU A 44 2.70 -2.24 -9.80
CA LEU A 44 2.92 -2.15 -8.36
C LEU A 44 2.02 -1.08 -7.75
N PHE A 45 1.54 -1.33 -6.54
CA PHE A 45 0.75 -0.38 -5.78
C PHE A 45 1.00 -0.55 -4.29
N LEU A 46 0.96 0.56 -3.59
CA LEU A 46 1.08 0.64 -2.14
C LEU A 46 -0.33 0.69 -1.55
N TYR A 47 -0.65 -0.27 -0.70
CA TYR A 47 -1.80 -0.27 0.16
C TYR A 47 -1.41 0.39 1.48
N THR A 48 -2.06 1.47 1.85
CA THR A 48 -1.76 2.20 3.09
C THR A 48 -2.97 2.16 3.99
N ASN A 49 -2.82 1.69 5.21
CA ASN A 49 -3.86 1.61 6.23
C ASN A 49 -3.34 2.26 7.51
N GLY A 50 -4.16 2.97 8.29
CA GLY A 50 -3.66 3.65 9.47
C GLY A 50 -4.75 4.16 10.40
N GLY A 51 -4.33 4.53 11.61
CA GLY A 51 -5.19 5.05 12.66
C GLY A 51 -5.78 6.42 12.34
N ALA A 52 -6.77 6.85 13.11
CA ALA A 52 -7.53 8.09 12.85
C ALA A 52 -6.69 9.39 12.90
N GLU A 53 -5.54 9.39 13.59
CA GLU A 53 -4.58 10.51 13.64
C GLU A 53 -3.42 10.32 12.66
N SER A 54 -3.37 9.21 11.94
CA SER A 54 -2.34 8.93 10.94
C SER A 54 -2.55 9.75 9.67
N PRO A 55 -1.49 10.03 8.88
CA PRO A 55 -1.64 10.59 7.53
C PRO A 55 -2.50 9.70 6.62
N TYR A 56 -2.60 8.40 6.95
CA TYR A 56 -3.43 7.41 6.29
C TYR A 56 -4.62 6.99 7.14
N LYS A 57 -5.53 7.92 7.43
CA LYS A 57 -6.73 7.70 8.27
C LYS A 57 -7.68 6.58 7.83
N LYS A 58 -7.50 6.09 6.60
CA LYS A 58 -8.28 5.02 6.00
C LYS A 58 -7.39 4.21 5.07
N GLU A 59 -7.81 2.97 4.83
CA GLU A 59 -7.25 2.17 3.76
C GLU A 59 -7.35 2.88 2.40
N ASP A 60 -6.21 3.07 1.74
CA ASP A 60 -6.09 3.63 0.40
C ASP A 60 -5.09 2.85 -0.43
N ILE A 61 -5.31 2.85 -1.75
CA ILE A 61 -4.40 2.23 -2.71
C ILE A 61 -3.79 3.34 -3.56
N LYS A 62 -2.46 3.43 -3.53
CA LYS A 62 -1.65 4.33 -4.36
C LYS A 62 -0.85 3.53 -5.37
N ARG A 63 -1.08 3.77 -6.66
CA ARG A 63 -0.23 3.20 -7.73
C ARG A 63 1.19 3.73 -7.59
N ILE A 64 2.18 2.86 -7.76
CA ILE A 64 3.59 3.21 -7.72
C ILE A 64 4.30 2.55 -8.90
N SER A 65 5.30 3.21 -9.46
CA SER A 65 6.14 2.62 -10.52
C SER A 65 7.11 1.62 -9.92
N ALA A 66 7.61 0.67 -10.72
CA ALA A 66 8.58 -0.32 -10.25
C ALA A 66 9.84 0.30 -9.64
N ALA A 67 10.37 1.37 -10.25
CA ALA A 67 11.52 2.09 -9.72
C ALA A 67 11.25 2.69 -8.32
N LYS A 68 10.10 3.37 -8.14
CA LYS A 68 9.74 3.94 -6.84
C LYS A 68 9.41 2.88 -5.80
N ALA A 69 8.87 1.73 -6.22
CA ALA A 69 8.62 0.60 -5.34
C ALA A 69 9.94 0.01 -4.82
N ASP A 70 10.95 -0.09 -5.68
CA ASP A 70 12.30 -0.53 -5.32
C ASP A 70 12.96 0.45 -4.33
N GLU A 71 12.92 1.74 -4.62
CA GLU A 71 13.39 2.79 -3.70
C GLU A 71 12.66 2.74 -2.35
N TRP A 72 11.35 2.49 -2.35
CA TRP A 72 10.56 2.38 -1.13
C TRP A 72 10.91 1.12 -0.33
N MET A 73 11.17 -0.01 -1.00
CA MET A 73 11.63 -1.24 -0.34
C MET A 73 13.05 -1.13 0.21
N ALA A 74 13.88 -0.26 -0.38
CA ALA A 74 15.25 -0.01 0.07
C ALA A 74 15.33 0.94 1.30
N GLN A 75 14.20 1.47 1.78
CA GLN A 75 14.13 2.51 2.82
C GLN A 75 13.78 2.01 4.22
#